data_AF-A0A2A9EI04-F1
#
_entry.id   AF-A0A2A9EI04-F1
#
_cell.length_a   1.000
_cell.length_b   1.000
_cell.length_c   1.000
_cell.angle_alpha   90.00
_cell.angle_beta   90.00
_cell.angle_gamma   90.00
#
_symmetry.space_group_name_H-M   'P 1'
#
loop_
_entity.id
_entity.type
_entity.pdbx_description
1 polymer ?
#
loop_
_entity_poly.entity_id
_entity_poly.type
_entity_poly.pdbx_seq_one_letter_code
_entity_poly.pdbx_strand_id
1 'polypeptide(L)'
;MDHDGGRHGHSMGEGMAPVPRLPADRFLPPGQRLVAEAPVMHYGPVPRRRPERWRLTVGGATADGAEHALTFEQVLGLTPLEVVADLHCATGWSAVDERWSGVAARDVVELAPPRTDVEHVLVFAEYGYAATVRLEDLVSPRAVLATHRRGEPLSDERGGPLRLILPHLYSWKGPKWVRGWNYLTEVQRGFWEERGYHLRGDAWREERYSYQE
;
A
#
# COMPACT_ATOMS: atom_id res chain seq x y z
N MET A 1 22.83 -55.62 8.05
CA MET A 1 21.68 -55.24 7.21
C MET A 1 20.53 -55.05 8.17
N ASP A 2 20.35 -53.82 8.65
CA ASP A 2 19.17 -53.46 9.44
C ASP A 2 18.52 -52.27 8.76
N HIS A 3 17.33 -52.53 8.22
CA HIS A 3 16.49 -51.58 7.52
C HIS A 3 15.77 -50.67 8.52
N ASP A 4 15.98 -49.37 8.31
CA ASP A 4 14.99 -48.30 8.17
C ASP A 4 13.65 -48.39 8.94
N GLY A 5 13.33 -47.28 9.63
CA GLY A 5 12.07 -47.10 10.33
C GLY A 5 11.93 -45.74 11.02
N GLY A 6 12.51 -44.68 10.45
CA GLY A 6 12.33 -43.31 10.94
C GLY A 6 10.95 -42.77 10.62
N ARG A 7 10.00 -42.86 11.55
CA ARG A 7 8.70 -42.17 11.44
C ARG A 7 8.92 -40.65 11.51
N HIS A 8 8.87 -40.00 10.36
CA HIS A 8 8.66 -38.56 10.25
C HIS A 8 7.25 -38.20 10.75
N GLY A 9 7.18 -37.74 12.01
CA GLY A 9 6.01 -37.04 12.53
C GLY A 9 5.75 -35.80 11.68
N HIS A 10 4.66 -35.83 10.92
CA HIS A 10 4.12 -34.67 10.24
C HIS A 10 3.78 -33.61 11.29
N SER A 11 4.44 -32.45 11.20
CA SER A 11 4.05 -31.26 11.94
C SER A 11 2.62 -30.90 11.55
N MET A 12 1.73 -30.91 12.54
CA MET A 12 0.33 -30.54 12.39
C MET A 12 0.22 -29.12 11.85
N GLY A 13 -0.69 -28.92 10.90
CA GLY A 13 -0.92 -27.64 10.25
C GLY A 13 -1.25 -26.55 11.27
N GLU A 14 -0.61 -25.39 11.10
CA GLU A 14 -0.98 -24.16 11.79
C GLU A 14 -2.47 -23.89 11.54
N GLY A 15 -3.28 -23.95 12.60
CA GLY A 15 -4.69 -23.63 12.53
C GLY A 15 -4.86 -22.18 12.09
N MET A 16 -5.47 -21.97 10.93
CA MET A 16 -5.87 -20.65 10.44
C MET A 16 -6.65 -19.93 11.56
N ALA A 17 -6.22 -18.74 11.95
CA ALA A 17 -6.93 -17.94 12.93
C ALA A 17 -8.41 -17.77 12.48
N PRO A 18 -9.38 -17.87 13.39
CA PRO A 18 -10.79 -17.76 13.04
C PRO A 18 -11.08 -16.37 12.45
N VAL A 19 -11.88 -16.33 11.38
CA VAL A 19 -12.35 -15.06 10.80
C VAL A 19 -13.18 -14.32 11.85
N PRO A 20 -12.87 -13.05 12.17
CA PRO A 20 -13.63 -12.29 13.15
C PRO A 20 -15.08 -12.13 12.69
N ARG A 21 -15.99 -11.87 13.63
CA ARG A 21 -17.36 -11.45 13.30
C ARG A 21 -17.43 -9.93 13.38
N LEU A 22 -18.00 -9.29 12.37
CA LEU A 22 -18.26 -7.85 12.41
C LEU A 22 -19.40 -7.54 13.38
N PRO A 23 -19.34 -6.42 14.11
CA PRO A 23 -20.49 -5.84 14.76
C PRO A 23 -21.65 -5.63 13.77
N ALA A 24 -22.89 -5.68 14.26
CA ALA A 24 -24.09 -5.62 13.41
C ALA A 24 -24.26 -4.31 12.63
N ASP A 25 -23.63 -3.23 13.10
CA ASP A 25 -23.62 -1.88 12.52
C ASP A 25 -22.39 -1.61 11.64
N ARG A 26 -21.48 -2.58 11.50
CA ARG A 26 -20.27 -2.44 10.67
C ARG A 26 -20.43 -3.16 9.34
N PHE A 27 -20.32 -2.38 8.26
CA PHE A 27 -20.38 -2.88 6.90
C PHE A 27 -19.01 -2.96 6.26
N LEU A 28 -18.87 -3.86 5.28
CA LEU A 28 -17.75 -3.84 4.34
C LEU A 28 -18.18 -3.13 3.06
N PRO A 29 -17.22 -2.65 2.25
CA PRO A 29 -17.53 -2.22 0.90
C PRO A 29 -18.23 -3.35 0.12
N PRO A 30 -19.11 -3.03 -0.84
CA PRO A 30 -19.84 -4.06 -1.55
C PRO A 30 -18.92 -5.05 -2.28
N GLY A 31 -19.38 -6.30 -2.38
CA GLY A 31 -18.62 -7.40 -2.97
C GLY A 31 -17.41 -7.87 -2.14
N GLN A 32 -17.29 -7.49 -0.86
CA GLN A 32 -16.20 -7.92 0.01
C GLN A 32 -16.63 -9.00 1.01
N ARG A 33 -15.75 -10.00 1.21
CA ARG A 33 -15.83 -10.94 2.33
C ARG A 33 -14.77 -10.62 3.38
N LEU A 34 -15.11 -10.77 4.66
CA LEU A 34 -14.14 -10.61 5.74
C LEU A 34 -13.12 -11.77 5.73
N VAL A 35 -11.85 -11.44 5.97
CA VAL A 35 -10.78 -12.41 6.23
C VAL A 35 -10.14 -12.12 7.57
N ALA A 36 -9.62 -13.17 8.22
CA ALA A 36 -8.92 -13.04 9.51
C ALA A 36 -7.61 -12.25 9.39
N GLU A 37 -6.93 -12.43 8.25
CA GLU A 37 -5.62 -11.87 8.00
C GLU A 37 -5.51 -11.54 6.51
N ALA A 38 -4.96 -10.36 6.21
CA ALA A 38 -4.71 -9.96 4.83
C ALA A 38 -3.71 -10.95 4.17
N PRO A 39 -4.12 -11.68 3.11
CA PRO A 39 -3.23 -12.55 2.36
C PRO A 39 -2.00 -11.81 1.85
N VAL A 40 -0.85 -12.47 1.89
CA VAL A 40 0.36 -11.96 1.25
C VAL A 40 0.22 -12.18 -0.26
N MET A 41 0.20 -11.09 -1.01
CA MET A 41 0.17 -11.11 -2.48
C MET A 41 1.22 -10.15 -3.04
N HIS A 42 1.98 -10.58 -4.06
CA HIS A 42 2.94 -9.75 -4.77
C HIS A 42 2.96 -10.14 -6.25
N TYR A 43 3.09 -9.14 -7.14
CA TYR A 43 3.24 -9.38 -8.58
C TYR A 43 4.67 -9.85 -8.92
N GLY A 44 5.67 -9.23 -8.30
CA GLY A 44 7.10 -9.55 -8.46
C GLY A 44 7.70 -10.25 -7.25
N PRO A 45 9.02 -10.51 -7.25
CA PRO A 45 9.71 -11.06 -6.09
C PRO A 45 9.67 -10.09 -4.89
N VAL A 46 9.99 -10.60 -3.70
CA VAL A 46 10.14 -9.79 -2.49
C VAL A 46 11.54 -9.14 -2.49
N PRO A 47 11.65 -7.81 -2.43
CA PRO A 47 12.93 -7.13 -2.44
C PRO A 47 13.67 -7.34 -1.13
N ARG A 48 15.00 -7.45 -1.23
CA ARG A 48 15.86 -7.48 -0.04
C ARG A 48 15.96 -6.07 0.53
N ARG A 49 15.68 -5.91 1.82
CA ARG A 49 15.78 -4.63 2.52
C ARG A 49 17.22 -4.10 2.51
N ARG A 50 17.42 -2.87 2.02
CA ARG A 50 18.71 -2.15 2.05
C ARG A 50 18.49 -0.67 2.40
N PRO A 51 18.17 -0.35 3.67
CA PRO A 51 17.75 0.99 4.08
C PRO A 51 18.74 2.10 3.71
N GLU A 52 20.05 1.79 3.70
CA GLU A 52 21.14 2.73 3.45
C GLU A 52 21.16 3.21 1.99
N ARG A 53 20.72 2.35 1.07
CA ARG A 53 20.61 2.61 -0.36
C ARG A 53 19.20 3.03 -0.79
N TRP A 54 18.23 2.89 0.10
CA TRP A 54 16.86 3.25 -0.18
C TRP A 54 16.72 4.78 -0.20
N ARG A 55 15.91 5.27 -1.12
CA ARG A 55 15.50 6.67 -1.23
C ARG A 55 14.03 6.71 -1.61
N LEU A 56 13.31 7.69 -1.04
CA LEU A 56 12.02 8.15 -1.53
C LEU A 56 12.27 9.33 -2.47
N THR A 57 11.85 9.23 -3.73
CA THR A 57 12.03 10.32 -4.70
C THR A 57 10.69 10.96 -5.09
N VAL A 58 10.66 12.29 -5.13
CA VAL A 58 9.51 13.08 -5.56
C VAL A 58 9.92 13.93 -6.74
N GLY A 59 9.33 13.68 -7.90
CA GLY A 59 9.68 14.34 -9.15
C GLY A 59 8.47 14.67 -10.01
N GLY A 60 8.70 14.80 -11.32
CA GLY A 60 7.67 15.23 -12.27
C GLY A 60 7.44 16.74 -12.19
N ALA A 61 6.17 17.16 -12.21
CA ALA A 61 5.78 18.57 -12.12
C ALA A 61 5.80 19.10 -10.68
N THR A 62 6.98 19.12 -10.05
CA THR A 62 7.23 19.84 -8.79
C THR A 62 7.17 21.36 -9.02
N ALA A 63 6.83 22.12 -7.99
CA ALA A 63 6.67 23.57 -8.08
C ALA A 63 7.99 24.29 -8.42
N ASP A 64 9.12 23.74 -7.95
CA ASP A 64 10.46 24.25 -8.23
C ASP A 64 11.14 23.58 -9.44
N GLY A 65 10.48 22.60 -10.06
CA GLY A 65 10.99 21.84 -11.20
C GLY A 65 12.15 20.89 -10.87
N ALA A 66 12.47 20.67 -9.59
CA ALA A 66 13.55 19.77 -9.17
C ALA A 66 13.00 18.40 -8.72
N GLU A 67 13.85 17.37 -8.78
CA GLU A 67 13.59 16.09 -8.10
C GLU A 67 14.13 16.16 -6.67
N HIS A 68 13.32 15.75 -5.70
CA HIS A 68 13.65 15.72 -4.29
C HIS A 68 13.82 14.28 -3.83
N ALA A 69 14.89 14.00 -3.09
CA ALA A 69 15.19 12.66 -2.60
C ALA A 69 15.38 12.65 -1.08
N LEU A 70 14.61 11.82 -0.38
CA LEU A 70 14.73 11.63 1.06
C LEU A 70 15.38 10.28 1.37
N THR A 71 16.28 10.27 2.36
CA THR A 71 16.75 9.04 2.99
C THR A 71 15.64 8.40 3.82
N PHE A 72 15.79 7.12 4.16
CA PHE A 72 14.83 6.46 5.04
C PHE A 72 14.73 7.15 6.42
N GLU A 73 15.85 7.61 6.96
CA GLU A 73 15.89 8.37 8.22
C GLU A 73 15.14 9.70 8.12
N GLN A 74 15.30 10.45 7.02
CA GLN A 74 14.56 11.69 6.80
C GLN A 74 13.05 11.44 6.71
N VAL A 75 12.63 10.35 6.06
CA VAL A 75 11.21 9.96 6.02
C VAL A 75 10.69 9.63 7.42
N LEU A 76 11.46 8.91 8.25
CA LEU A 76 11.08 8.61 9.63
C LEU A 76 11.04 9.85 10.54
N GLY A 77 11.74 10.93 10.17
CA GLY A 77 11.73 12.20 10.89
C GLY A 77 10.51 13.09 10.62
N LEU A 78 9.62 12.70 9.70
CA LEU A 78 8.37 13.43 9.39
C LEU A 78 7.30 13.18 10.47
N THR A 79 6.17 13.89 10.37
CA THR A 79 5.09 13.79 11.38
C THR A 79 4.61 12.34 11.51
N PRO A 80 4.70 11.75 12.71
CA PRO A 80 4.17 10.42 12.96
C PRO A 80 2.65 10.40 12.72
N LEU A 81 2.18 9.37 12.03
CA LEU A 81 0.77 9.14 11.79
C LEU A 81 0.43 7.68 12.09
N GLU A 82 -0.58 7.47 12.93
CA GLU A 82 -1.22 6.18 13.14
C GLU A 82 -2.67 6.24 12.67
N VAL A 83 -3.09 5.25 11.90
CA VAL A 83 -4.46 5.11 11.42
C VAL A 83 -4.92 3.68 11.65
N VAL A 84 -6.09 3.52 12.27
CA VAL A 84 -6.85 2.27 12.19
C VAL A 84 -7.71 2.34 10.94
N ALA A 85 -7.43 1.45 10.00
CA ALA A 85 -8.08 1.40 8.69
C ALA A 85 -8.23 -0.03 8.21
N ASP A 86 -9.23 -0.26 7.39
CA ASP A 86 -9.42 -1.55 6.72
C ASP A 86 -8.54 -1.62 5.46
N LEU A 87 -8.19 -2.83 5.05
CA LEU A 87 -7.50 -3.11 3.79
C LEU A 87 -8.45 -3.87 2.86
N HIS A 88 -8.83 -3.23 1.76
CA HIS A 88 -9.81 -3.76 0.81
C HIS A 88 -9.12 -4.27 -0.45
N CYS A 89 -9.33 -5.53 -0.83
CA CYS A 89 -8.78 -6.07 -2.06
C CYS A 89 -9.79 -6.09 -3.21
N ALA A 90 -9.29 -5.84 -4.41
CA ALA A 90 -10.05 -5.95 -5.66
C ALA A 90 -10.59 -7.36 -5.94
N THR A 91 -10.05 -8.40 -5.30
CA THR A 91 -10.47 -9.80 -5.48
C THR A 91 -11.52 -10.26 -4.47
N GLY A 92 -12.20 -9.31 -3.83
CA GLY A 92 -13.41 -9.58 -3.06
C GLY A 92 -13.17 -9.94 -1.59
N TRP A 93 -12.08 -9.45 -0.97
CA TRP A 93 -11.85 -9.62 0.47
C TRP A 93 -11.46 -8.32 1.18
N SER A 94 -11.72 -8.24 2.48
CA SER A 94 -11.29 -7.15 3.36
C SER A 94 -10.71 -7.68 4.67
N ALA A 95 -9.58 -7.10 5.10
CA ALA A 95 -9.05 -7.26 6.45
C ALA A 95 -9.33 -5.98 7.23
N VAL A 96 -9.96 -6.09 8.40
CA VAL A 96 -10.47 -4.93 9.14
C VAL A 96 -9.63 -4.62 10.37
N ASP A 97 -9.77 -3.41 10.90
CA ASP A 97 -9.09 -2.96 12.13
C ASP A 97 -7.57 -3.05 12.05
N GLU A 98 -7.02 -2.85 10.86
CA GLU A 98 -5.57 -2.82 10.68
C GLU A 98 -5.03 -1.50 11.21
N ARG A 99 -4.19 -1.59 12.23
CA ARG A 99 -3.43 -0.44 12.74
C ARG A 99 -2.18 -0.25 11.89
N TRP A 100 -2.12 0.84 11.15
CA TRP A 100 -0.96 1.24 10.35
C TRP A 100 -0.29 2.43 11.02
N SER A 101 1.03 2.37 11.20
CA SER A 101 1.80 3.50 11.70
C SER A 101 3.04 3.75 10.84
N GLY A 102 3.41 5.02 10.76
CA GLY A 102 4.48 5.52 9.91
C GLY A 102 4.43 7.04 9.90
N VAL A 103 4.50 7.64 8.72
CA VAL A 103 4.45 9.11 8.56
C VAL A 103 3.36 9.55 7.60
N ALA A 104 2.88 10.77 7.77
CA ALA A 104 1.86 11.33 6.90
C ALA A 104 2.41 11.57 5.48
N ALA A 105 1.72 11.07 4.45
CA ALA A 105 2.17 11.24 3.06
C ALA A 105 2.18 12.72 2.63
N ARG A 106 1.27 13.53 3.19
CA ARG A 106 1.19 14.98 2.95
C ARG A 106 2.49 15.72 3.31
N ASP A 107 3.22 15.28 4.33
CA ASP A 107 4.46 15.96 4.76
C ASP A 107 5.54 15.86 3.69
N VAL A 108 5.59 14.73 2.97
CA VAL A 108 6.50 14.58 1.83
C VAL A 108 6.06 15.49 0.67
N VAL A 109 4.75 15.66 0.46
CA VAL A 109 4.21 16.61 -0.52
C VAL A 109 4.54 18.05 -0.12
N GLU A 110 4.48 18.41 1.17
CA GLU A 110 4.83 19.74 1.66
C GLU A 110 6.33 20.05 1.49
N LEU A 111 7.20 19.06 1.63
CA LEU A 111 8.65 19.21 1.39
C LEU A 111 9.00 19.39 -0.09
N ALA A 112 8.22 18.78 -0.98
CA ALA A 112 8.40 18.84 -2.44
C ALA A 112 7.04 19.17 -3.09
N PRO A 113 6.57 20.43 -2.99
CA PRO A 113 5.23 20.80 -3.40
C PRO A 113 5.04 20.62 -4.93
N PRO A 114 3.83 20.25 -5.38
CA PRO A 114 3.52 20.14 -6.80
C PRO A 114 3.29 21.51 -7.44
N ARG A 115 3.40 21.56 -8.77
CA ARG A 115 2.85 22.65 -9.58
C ARG A 115 1.33 22.72 -9.36
N THR A 116 0.75 23.92 -9.50
CA THR A 116 -0.65 24.20 -9.12
C THR A 116 -1.72 23.48 -9.94
N ASP A 117 -1.38 22.97 -11.12
CA ASP A 117 -2.26 22.26 -12.04
C ASP A 117 -2.14 20.72 -11.94
N VAL A 118 -1.37 20.22 -10.96
CA VAL A 118 -1.23 18.78 -10.72
C VAL A 118 -2.42 18.28 -9.93
N GLU A 119 -3.14 17.32 -10.52
CA GLU A 119 -4.27 16.64 -9.86
C GLU A 119 -3.97 15.17 -9.52
N HIS A 120 -2.92 14.60 -10.13
CA HIS A 120 -2.58 13.18 -10.01
C HIS A 120 -1.09 12.97 -9.80
N VAL A 121 -0.75 11.87 -9.16
CA VAL A 121 0.62 11.39 -9.01
C VAL A 121 0.72 9.97 -9.55
N LEU A 122 1.88 9.61 -10.08
CA LEU A 122 2.25 8.21 -10.33
C LEU A 122 3.12 7.73 -9.18
N VAL A 123 2.53 7.01 -8.21
CA VAL A 123 3.28 6.40 -7.12
C VAL A 123 3.99 5.16 -7.65
N PHE A 124 5.31 5.10 -7.55
CA PHE A 124 6.11 3.98 -8.03
C PHE A 124 6.82 3.25 -6.90
N ALA A 125 7.10 1.98 -7.15
CA ALA A 125 7.65 1.03 -6.19
C ALA A 125 8.71 0.13 -6.85
N GLU A 126 9.28 -0.77 -6.05
CA GLU A 126 10.21 -1.79 -6.55
C GLU A 126 9.61 -2.61 -7.71
N TYR A 127 10.50 -3.13 -8.56
CA TYR A 127 10.15 -3.99 -9.70
C TYR A 127 9.18 -3.39 -10.72
N GLY A 128 9.19 -2.05 -10.87
CA GLY A 128 8.43 -1.35 -11.91
C GLY A 128 6.92 -1.29 -11.64
N TYR A 129 6.48 -1.61 -10.42
CA TYR A 129 5.09 -1.40 -10.04
C TYR A 129 4.80 0.10 -9.89
N ALA A 130 3.67 0.56 -10.42
CA ALA A 130 3.17 1.91 -10.21
C ALA A 130 1.65 1.92 -10.05
N ALA A 131 1.12 2.94 -9.37
CA ALA A 131 -0.31 3.20 -9.26
C ALA A 131 -0.58 4.71 -9.34
N THR A 132 -1.59 5.09 -10.09
CA THR A 132 -1.93 6.52 -10.30
C THR A 132 -2.87 6.99 -9.22
N VAL A 133 -2.45 7.87 -8.31
CA VAL A 133 -3.26 8.30 -7.17
C VAL A 133 -3.65 9.76 -7.37
N ARG A 134 -4.89 10.14 -7.04
CA ARG A 134 -5.25 11.56 -7.04
C ARG A 134 -4.46 12.27 -5.95
N LEU A 135 -4.00 13.49 -6.21
CA LEU A 135 -3.28 14.27 -5.23
C LEU A 135 -4.10 14.46 -3.94
N GLU A 136 -5.42 14.68 -4.06
CA GLU A 136 -6.36 14.78 -2.93
C GLU A 136 -6.36 13.53 -2.04
N ASP A 137 -6.23 12.34 -2.62
CA ASP A 137 -6.20 11.08 -1.88
C ASP A 137 -4.85 10.91 -1.17
N LEU A 138 -3.75 11.33 -1.82
CA LEU A 138 -2.40 11.24 -1.25
C LEU A 138 -2.20 12.22 -0.07
N VAL A 139 -2.80 13.42 -0.12
CA VAL A 139 -2.68 14.42 0.96
C VAL A 139 -3.77 14.29 2.03
N SER A 140 -4.64 13.28 1.91
CA SER A 140 -5.68 13.00 2.90
C SER A 140 -5.10 12.85 4.31
N PRO A 141 -5.78 13.32 5.36
CA PRO A 141 -5.35 13.13 6.76
C PRO A 141 -5.16 11.68 7.18
N ARG A 142 -5.65 10.72 6.38
CA ARG A 142 -5.56 9.27 6.65
C ARG A 142 -4.57 8.55 5.71
N ALA A 143 -3.91 9.25 4.80
CA ALA A 143 -2.90 8.67 3.91
C ALA A 143 -1.57 8.52 4.66
N VAL A 144 -1.14 7.28 4.84
CA VAL A 144 0.08 6.97 5.62
C VAL A 144 1.10 6.23 4.77
N LEU A 145 2.34 6.71 4.82
CA LEU A 145 3.52 5.95 4.43
C LEU A 145 3.89 5.06 5.60
N ALA A 146 3.28 3.87 5.63
CA ALA A 146 3.36 2.94 6.74
C ALA A 146 4.70 2.21 6.77
N THR A 147 5.28 2.16 7.96
CA THR A 147 6.50 1.39 8.29
C THR A 147 6.18 0.24 9.25
N HIS A 148 5.05 0.31 9.94
CA HIS A 148 4.57 -0.66 10.92
C HIS A 148 3.12 -1.06 10.65
N ARG A 149 2.77 -2.27 11.08
CA ARG A 149 1.42 -2.81 11.10
C ARG A 149 1.18 -3.54 12.42
N ARG A 150 0.09 -3.20 13.11
CA ARG A 150 -0.29 -3.77 14.41
C ARG A 150 0.84 -3.66 15.46
N GLY A 151 1.55 -2.53 15.45
CA GLY A 151 2.67 -2.26 16.37
C GLY A 151 4.02 -2.85 15.95
N GLU A 152 4.03 -3.78 15.00
CA GLU A 152 5.25 -4.44 14.53
C GLU A 152 5.77 -3.81 13.23
N PRO A 153 7.10 -3.75 13.00
CA PRO A 153 7.64 -3.36 11.70
C PRO A 153 7.05 -4.23 10.58
N LEU A 154 6.75 -3.63 9.43
CA LEU A 154 6.29 -4.38 8.28
C LEU A 154 7.32 -5.45 7.92
N SER A 155 6.89 -6.70 7.71
CA SER A 155 7.76 -7.71 7.10
C SER A 155 8.07 -7.36 5.64
N ASP A 156 9.14 -7.94 5.09
CA ASP A 156 9.52 -7.71 3.70
C ASP A 156 8.38 -8.09 2.74
N GLU A 157 7.72 -9.23 2.98
CA GLU A 157 6.55 -9.67 2.21
C GLU A 157 5.36 -8.70 2.26
N ARG A 158 5.21 -7.98 3.37
CA ARG A 158 4.10 -7.03 3.61
C ARG A 158 4.43 -5.61 3.19
N GLY A 159 5.58 -5.38 2.57
CA GLY A 159 5.94 -4.11 1.96
C GLY A 159 6.99 -3.31 2.71
N GLY A 160 7.66 -3.91 3.70
CA GLY A 160 8.76 -3.25 4.40
C GLY A 160 9.91 -2.88 3.44
N PRO A 161 10.56 -1.71 3.62
CA PRO A 161 10.48 -0.86 4.80
C PRO A 161 9.34 0.17 4.74
N LEU A 162 8.70 0.37 3.59
CA LEU A 162 7.69 1.41 3.39
C LEU A 162 6.62 0.98 2.40
N ARG A 163 5.35 1.17 2.77
CA ARG A 163 4.21 1.01 1.86
C ARG A 163 3.25 2.18 1.99
N LEU A 164 2.51 2.46 0.94
CA LEU A 164 1.43 3.45 0.99
C LEU A 164 0.12 2.79 1.42
N ILE A 165 -0.62 3.46 2.31
CA ILE A 165 -1.98 3.08 2.71
C ILE A 165 -2.93 4.24 2.45
N LEU A 166 -3.98 3.95 1.68
CA LEU A 166 -5.06 4.87 1.32
C LEU A 166 -6.38 4.19 1.73
N PRO A 167 -6.90 4.45 2.94
CA PRO A 167 -7.94 3.60 3.55
C PRO A 167 -9.22 3.39 2.75
N HIS A 168 -9.66 4.39 1.99
CA HIS A 168 -10.89 4.33 1.20
C HIS A 168 -10.71 3.68 -0.18
N LEU A 169 -9.46 3.49 -0.63
CA LEU A 169 -9.16 2.89 -1.92
C LEU A 169 -8.87 1.39 -1.78
N TYR A 170 -9.05 0.65 -2.87
CA TYR A 170 -8.58 -0.71 -2.95
C TYR A 170 -7.05 -0.79 -2.88
N SER A 171 -6.55 -1.90 -2.33
CA SER A 171 -5.15 -2.06 -1.92
C SER A 171 -4.13 -1.97 -3.06
N TRP A 172 -4.53 -2.10 -4.33
CA TRP A 172 -3.58 -1.92 -5.44
C TRP A 172 -3.15 -0.46 -5.60
N LYS A 173 -3.97 0.49 -5.13
CA LYS A 173 -3.65 1.93 -5.09
C LYS A 173 -2.61 2.31 -4.04
N GLY A 174 -2.33 1.41 -3.08
CA GLY A 174 -1.32 1.57 -2.03
C GLY A 174 -0.15 0.60 -2.23
N PRO A 175 0.83 0.93 -3.10
CA PRO A 175 1.95 0.04 -3.39
C PRO A 175 2.72 -0.40 -2.14
N LYS A 176 3.20 -1.65 -2.18
CA LYS A 176 4.26 -2.12 -1.29
C LYS A 176 5.62 -1.65 -1.81
N TRP A 177 6.61 -1.49 -0.94
CA TRP A 177 7.98 -1.12 -1.32
C TRP A 177 8.06 0.17 -2.11
N VAL A 178 7.37 1.21 -1.61
CA VAL A 178 7.29 2.52 -2.26
C VAL A 178 8.70 3.09 -2.43
N ARG A 179 8.95 3.66 -3.62
CA ARG A 179 10.18 4.35 -3.98
C ARG A 179 9.97 5.83 -4.24
N GLY A 180 8.73 6.28 -4.41
CA GLY A 180 8.45 7.68 -4.65
C GLY A 180 7.18 7.92 -5.45
N TRP A 181 7.05 9.14 -5.94
CA TRP A 181 6.02 9.49 -6.92
C TRP A 181 6.47 10.61 -7.85
N ASN A 182 5.86 10.64 -9.03
CA ASN A 182 5.96 11.78 -9.94
C ASN A 182 4.63 12.52 -9.99
N TYR A 183 4.66 13.85 -9.86
CA TYR A 183 3.52 14.69 -10.15
C TYR A 183 3.22 14.70 -11.64
N LEU A 184 1.96 14.45 -12.00
CA LEU A 184 1.54 14.28 -13.38
C LEU A 184 0.82 15.54 -13.88
N THR A 185 1.22 16.00 -15.06
CA THR A 185 0.50 17.05 -15.84
C THR A 185 -0.52 16.44 -16.79
N GLU A 186 -0.33 15.16 -17.11
CA GLU A 186 -1.26 14.35 -17.90
C GLU A 186 -1.43 13.02 -17.18
N VAL A 187 -2.67 12.57 -17.03
CA VAL A 187 -2.98 11.33 -16.32
C VAL A 187 -2.35 10.15 -17.07
N GLN A 188 -1.55 9.38 -16.35
CA GLN A 188 -0.98 8.11 -16.82
C GLN A 188 -1.65 6.97 -16.07
N ARG A 189 -1.76 5.78 -16.67
CA ARG A 189 -2.23 4.59 -15.97
C ARG A 189 -1.05 3.86 -15.32
N GLY A 190 -1.25 3.39 -14.10
CA GLY A 190 -0.30 2.52 -13.41
C GLY A 190 -0.44 1.05 -13.84
N PHE A 191 0.22 0.18 -13.10
CA PHE A 191 0.39 -1.23 -13.43
C PHE A 191 -0.95 -1.97 -13.59
N TRP A 192 -1.86 -1.85 -12.61
CA TRP A 192 -3.15 -2.54 -12.69
C TRP A 192 -4.16 -1.77 -13.54
N GLU A 193 -4.05 -0.45 -13.56
CA GLU A 193 -4.91 0.43 -14.33
C GLU A 193 -4.77 0.18 -15.84
N GLU A 194 -3.56 -0.12 -16.32
CA GLU A 194 -3.31 -0.59 -17.69
C GLU A 194 -3.90 -1.98 -17.97
N ARG A 195 -4.17 -2.78 -16.93
CA ARG A 195 -4.67 -4.16 -17.01
C ARG A 195 -6.17 -4.26 -16.73
N GLY A 196 -6.89 -3.16 -16.93
CA GLY A 196 -8.35 -3.09 -16.82
C GLY A 196 -8.88 -2.81 -15.42
N TYR A 197 -8.03 -2.44 -14.46
CA TYR A 197 -8.50 -1.94 -13.16
C TYR A 197 -8.86 -0.46 -13.26
N HIS A 198 -9.77 -0.03 -12.40
CA HIS A 198 -10.27 1.34 -12.38
C HIS A 198 -9.16 2.35 -12.04
N LEU A 199 -9.21 3.52 -12.67
CA LEU A 199 -8.24 4.60 -12.46
C LEU A 199 -8.21 5.09 -11.01
N ARG A 200 -9.35 5.43 -10.41
CA ARG A 200 -9.42 5.89 -9.00
C ARG A 200 -9.31 4.74 -7.99
N GLY A 201 -10.29 3.83 -7.99
CA GLY A 201 -10.21 2.61 -7.19
C GLY A 201 -10.89 2.73 -5.81
N ASP A 202 -11.92 3.57 -5.68
CA ASP A 202 -12.68 3.70 -4.44
C ASP A 202 -13.43 2.40 -4.10
N ALA A 203 -13.13 1.84 -2.92
CA ALA A 203 -13.64 0.55 -2.52
C ALA A 203 -15.16 0.57 -2.28
N TRP A 204 -15.69 1.68 -1.75
CA TRP A 204 -17.10 1.83 -1.36
C TRP A 204 -18.00 2.14 -2.55
N ARG A 205 -17.44 2.72 -3.60
CA ARG A 205 -18.12 3.00 -4.88
C ARG A 205 -18.04 1.82 -5.86
N GLU A 206 -17.46 0.70 -5.46
CA GLU A 206 -17.19 -0.47 -6.30
C GLU A 206 -16.38 -0.15 -7.56
N GLU A 207 -15.51 0.85 -7.52
CA GLU A 207 -14.63 1.24 -8.63
C GLU A 207 -13.52 0.20 -8.81
N ARG A 208 -13.83 -1.02 -9.27
CA ARG A 208 -12.90 -2.14 -9.43
C ARG A 208 -12.21 -2.13 -10.79
N TYR A 209 -12.96 -1.84 -11.85
CA TYR A 209 -12.53 -2.06 -13.23
C TYR A 209 -12.74 -0.83 -14.11
N SER A 210 -11.93 -0.73 -15.17
CA SER A 210 -11.89 0.44 -16.04
C SER A 210 -13.15 0.67 -16.88
N TYR A 211 -14.05 -0.32 -16.99
CA TYR A 211 -15.34 -0.15 -17.69
C TYR A 211 -16.36 0.68 -16.89
N GLN A 212 -16.03 1.04 -15.64
CA GLN A 212 -16.88 1.85 -14.75
C GLN A 212 -16.50 3.34 -14.75
N GLU A 213 -15.47 3.72 -15.53
CA GLU A 213 -14.95 5.09 -15.66
C GLU A 213 -15.80 5.99 -16.57
#